data_AF-A0A1Q5UH84-F1
#
_entry.id   AF-A0A1Q5UH84-F1
#
_cell.length_a   1.000
_cell.length_b   1.000
_cell.length_c   1.000
_cell.angle_alpha   90.00
_cell.angle_beta   90.00
_cell.angle_gamma   90.00
#
_symmetry.space_group_name_H-M   'P 1'
#
loop_
_entity.id
_entity.type
_entity.pdbx_description
1 polymer ?
#
loop_
_entity_poly.entity_id
_entity_poly.type
_entity_poly.pdbx_seq_one_letter_code
_entity_poly.pdbx_strand_id
1 'polypeptide(L)'
;MVDMSHYDKEVNLSKTCELVQYCNERQKVTEAEPGRIEGGEDEVMDTAGLEACMTTAEEVDEFVATGVDVLAPAFGNVHGEYGPRGPQLDFGRFEKIRQQAKGRVNLALHGTNGFEPELMKH
;
A
#
# COMPACT_ATOMS: atom_id res chain seq x y z
N MET A 1 -5.35 -9.19 3.10
CA MET A 1 -4.21 -8.50 2.47
C MET A 1 -3.03 -9.46 2.39
N VAL A 2 -2.40 -9.55 1.22
CA VAL A 2 -1.12 -10.22 0.98
C VAL A 2 -0.04 -9.15 1.18
N ASP A 3 0.26 -8.86 2.44
CA ASP A 3 1.24 -7.82 2.78
C ASP A 3 2.65 -8.41 2.85
N MET A 4 3.45 -8.10 1.83
CA MET A 4 4.84 -8.52 1.71
C MET A 4 5.78 -7.29 1.70
N SER A 5 5.31 -6.13 2.14
CA SER A 5 6.03 -4.84 2.15
C SER A 5 7.27 -4.82 3.06
N HIS A 6 7.34 -5.72 4.05
CA HIS A 6 8.53 -5.91 4.89
C HIS A 6 9.71 -6.52 4.14
N TYR A 7 9.48 -7.10 2.96
CA TYR A 7 10.54 -7.53 2.06
C TYR A 7 10.97 -6.42 1.09
N ASP A 8 12.11 -6.61 0.42
CA ASP A 8 12.49 -5.78 -0.72
C ASP A 8 11.55 -6.00 -1.90
N LYS A 9 11.44 -4.99 -2.78
CA LYS A 9 10.49 -4.95 -3.90
C LYS A 9 10.39 -6.25 -4.69
N GLU A 10 11.52 -6.83 -5.08
CA GLU A 10 11.55 -8.05 -5.90
C GLU A 10 10.92 -9.25 -5.18
N VAL A 11 11.16 -9.37 -3.88
CA VAL A 11 10.60 -10.44 -3.06
C VAL A 11 9.14 -10.18 -2.74
N ASN A 12 8.77 -8.91 -2.46
CA ASN A 12 7.38 -8.50 -2.29
C ASN A 12 6.56 -8.88 -3.53
N LEU A 13 7.00 -8.46 -4.72
CA LEU A 13 6.30 -8.73 -5.98
C LEU A 13 6.19 -10.24 -6.27
N SER A 14 7.29 -10.98 -6.09
CA SER A 14 7.32 -12.44 -6.33
C SER A 14 6.36 -13.20 -5.42
N LYS A 15 6.40 -12.92 -4.10
CA LYS A 15 5.50 -13.54 -3.12
C LYS A 15 4.05 -13.13 -3.34
N THR A 16 3.82 -11.87 -3.65
CA THR A 16 2.48 -11.36 -3.98
C THR A 16 1.91 -12.12 -5.17
N CYS A 17 2.68 -12.30 -6.25
CA CYS A 17 2.24 -13.06 -7.43
C CYS A 17 1.82 -14.51 -7.08
N GLU A 18 2.66 -15.23 -6.31
CA GLU A 18 2.36 -16.60 -5.87
C GLU A 18 1.07 -16.68 -5.03
N LEU A 19 0.94 -15.79 -4.05
CA LEU A 19 -0.18 -15.81 -3.10
C LEU A 19 -1.48 -15.29 -3.73
N VAL A 20 -1.40 -14.30 -4.62
CA VAL A 20 -2.54 -13.83 -5.41
C VAL A 20 -3.06 -14.95 -6.30
N GLN A 21 -2.18 -15.71 -6.98
CA GLN A 21 -2.61 -16.88 -7.75
C GLN A 21 -3.32 -17.91 -6.86
N TYR A 22 -2.75 -18.24 -5.70
CA TYR A 22 -3.34 -19.18 -4.74
C TYR A 22 -4.74 -18.74 -4.26
N CYS A 23 -4.93 -17.44 -3.99
CA CYS A 23 -6.20 -16.85 -3.59
C CYS A 23 -7.23 -16.81 -4.73
N ASN A 24 -6.78 -16.50 -5.94
CA ASN A 24 -7.62 -16.44 -7.14
C ASN A 24 -8.24 -17.79 -7.48
N GLU A 25 -7.48 -18.89 -7.35
CA GLU A 25 -7.99 -20.27 -7.50
C GLU A 25 -9.13 -20.60 -6.51
N ARG A 26 -9.23 -19.84 -5.42
CA ARG A 26 -10.24 -20.00 -4.35
C ARG A 26 -11.28 -18.88 -4.35
N GLN A 27 -11.30 -18.06 -5.41
CA GLN A 27 -12.21 -16.94 -5.57
C GLN A 27 -12.16 -15.98 -4.37
N LYS A 28 -10.95 -15.68 -3.88
CA LYS A 28 -10.70 -14.74 -2.79
C LYS A 28 -10.10 -13.45 -3.32
N VAL A 29 -10.67 -12.33 -2.88
CA VAL A 29 -10.15 -10.99 -3.15
C VAL A 29 -8.81 -10.79 -2.43
N THR A 30 -7.88 -10.12 -3.09
CA THR A 30 -6.55 -9.83 -2.58
C THR A 30 -6.25 -8.34 -2.62
N GLU A 31 -5.47 -7.91 -1.63
CA GLU A 31 -4.93 -6.57 -1.51
C GLU A 31 -3.42 -6.71 -1.32
N ALA A 32 -2.62 -5.84 -1.93
CA ALA A 32 -1.17 -5.82 -1.77
C ALA A 32 -0.66 -4.39 -1.54
N GLU A 33 0.49 -4.28 -0.88
CA GLU A 33 1.14 -3.00 -0.59
C GLU A 33 2.38 -2.81 -1.47
N PRO A 34 2.27 -2.04 -2.58
CA PRO A 34 3.43 -1.69 -3.39
C PRO A 34 4.25 -0.62 -2.68
N GLY A 35 5.37 -1.01 -2.06
CA GLY A 35 6.19 -0.12 -1.24
C GLY A 35 6.20 -0.59 0.21
N ARG A 36 6.30 0.37 1.15
CA ARG A 36 6.27 0.14 2.59
C ARG A 36 5.75 1.36 3.33
N ILE A 37 4.61 1.20 3.98
CA ILE A 37 4.03 2.13 4.95
C ILE A 37 4.76 1.93 6.28
N GLU A 38 5.33 3.00 6.82
CA GLU A 38 6.02 2.95 8.12
C GLU A 38 5.02 2.89 9.28
N GLY A 39 5.47 2.38 10.42
CA GLY A 39 4.71 2.38 11.67
C GLY A 39 4.26 0.99 12.08
N GLY A 40 3.64 0.92 13.25
CA GLY A 40 3.13 -0.32 13.82
C GLY A 40 1.65 -0.21 14.11
N GLU A 41 0.91 -1.25 13.76
CA GLU A 41 -0.42 -1.54 14.29
C GLU A 41 -0.34 -2.86 15.06
N ASP A 42 -1.24 -3.07 16.03
CA ASP A 42 -1.31 -4.35 16.75
C ASP A 42 -1.38 -5.50 15.73
N GLU A 43 -0.50 -6.50 15.89
CA GLU A 43 -0.32 -7.68 15.01
C GLU A 43 0.43 -7.47 13.67
N VAL A 44 0.80 -6.23 13.29
CA VAL A 44 1.69 -5.95 12.14
C VAL A 44 3.14 -5.87 12.62
N MET A 45 4.07 -6.50 11.91
CA MET A 45 5.49 -6.43 12.27
C MET A 45 5.95 -4.97 12.27
N ASP A 46 6.53 -4.54 13.39
CA ASP A 46 7.11 -3.20 13.51
C ASP A 46 8.14 -2.99 12.40
N THR A 47 7.92 -1.98 11.57
CA THR A 47 8.87 -1.58 10.51
C THR A 47 10.06 -0.80 11.07
N ALA A 48 10.20 -0.69 12.40
CA ALA A 48 11.32 -0.03 13.05
C ALA A 48 12.68 -0.51 12.51
N GLY A 49 13.39 0.39 11.85
CA GLY A 49 14.71 0.15 11.26
C GLY A 49 14.71 -0.12 9.75
N LEU A 50 13.53 -0.18 9.12
CA LEU A 50 13.35 -0.23 7.67
C LEU A 50 12.98 1.17 7.16
N GLU A 51 13.61 1.62 6.06
CA GLU A 51 13.24 2.90 5.43
C GLU A 51 11.88 2.78 4.73
N ALA A 52 11.04 3.82 4.84
CA ALA A 52 9.85 4.01 4.01
C ALA A 52 10.18 3.84 2.54
N CYS A 53 9.36 3.04 1.85
CA CYS A 53 9.43 2.90 0.41
C CYS A 53 8.14 3.44 -0.20
N MET A 54 8.19 4.64 -0.77
CA MET A 54 7.02 5.29 -1.35
C MET A 54 6.67 4.67 -2.70
N THR A 55 5.40 4.31 -2.89
CA THR A 55 4.89 3.71 -4.12
C THR A 55 5.18 4.58 -5.33
N THR A 56 5.77 3.97 -6.36
CA THR A 56 6.02 4.57 -7.67
C THR A 56 4.92 4.21 -8.67
N ALA A 57 4.84 4.93 -9.80
CA ALA A 57 3.88 4.60 -10.85
C ALA A 57 4.24 3.25 -11.50
N GLU A 58 5.53 2.99 -11.68
CA GLU A 58 6.04 1.73 -12.24
C GLU A 58 5.63 0.52 -11.38
N GLU A 59 5.72 0.65 -10.05
CA GLU A 59 5.26 -0.38 -9.11
C GLU A 59 3.75 -0.64 -9.19
N VAL A 60 2.93 0.37 -9.51
CA VAL A 60 1.49 0.15 -9.73
C VAL A 60 1.28 -0.84 -10.88
N ASP A 61 2.00 -0.69 -11.99
CA ASP A 61 1.87 -1.62 -13.12
C ASP A 61 2.38 -3.02 -12.78
N GLU A 62 3.51 -3.11 -12.08
CA GLU A 62 4.10 -4.38 -11.63
C GLU A 62 3.11 -5.14 -10.74
N PHE A 63 2.52 -4.48 -9.74
CA PHE A 63 1.58 -5.12 -8.82
C PHE A 63 0.22 -5.40 -9.45
N VAL A 64 -0.29 -4.54 -10.34
CA VAL A 64 -1.52 -4.85 -11.11
C VAL A 64 -1.31 -6.11 -11.96
N ALA A 65 -0.12 -6.33 -12.52
CA ALA A 65 0.19 -7.52 -13.31
C ALA A 65 0.15 -8.83 -12.50
N THR A 66 0.21 -8.77 -11.17
CA THR A 66 0.03 -9.95 -10.30
C THR A 66 -1.42 -10.45 -10.30
N GLY A 67 -2.38 -9.61 -10.71
CA GLY A 67 -3.81 -9.92 -10.66
C GLY A 67 -4.47 -9.57 -9.32
N VAL A 68 -3.86 -8.69 -8.52
CA VAL A 68 -4.42 -8.19 -7.27
C VAL A 68 -5.64 -7.27 -7.50
N ASP A 69 -6.61 -7.29 -6.59
CA ASP A 69 -7.85 -6.52 -6.72
C ASP A 69 -7.76 -5.11 -6.12
N VAL A 70 -6.88 -4.94 -5.13
CA VAL A 70 -6.71 -3.71 -4.35
C VAL A 70 -5.22 -3.44 -4.11
N LEU A 71 -4.81 -2.17 -4.23
CA LEU A 71 -3.48 -1.70 -3.81
C LEU A 71 -3.60 -0.78 -2.60
N ALA A 72 -2.75 -0.98 -1.60
CA ALA A 72 -2.52 -0.06 -0.50
C ALA A 72 -1.24 0.75 -0.77
N PRO A 73 -1.30 1.91 -1.45
CA PRO A 73 -0.09 2.67 -1.75
C PRO A 73 0.48 3.37 -0.50
N ALA A 74 1.81 3.40 -0.42
CA ALA A 74 2.60 4.24 0.46
C ALA A 74 2.85 5.61 -0.20
N PHE A 75 2.29 6.67 0.38
CA PHE A 75 2.45 8.05 -0.10
C PHE A 75 2.68 9.06 1.03
N GLY A 76 3.29 8.62 2.14
CA GLY A 76 3.51 9.44 3.35
C GLY A 76 2.54 9.12 4.48
N ASN A 77 1.62 8.19 4.24
CA ASN A 77 0.80 7.60 5.28
C ASN A 77 1.61 6.64 6.17
N VAL A 78 1.18 6.44 7.41
CA VAL A 78 1.83 5.60 8.42
C VAL A 78 0.79 4.78 9.17
N HIS A 79 1.16 3.57 9.60
CA HIS A 79 0.36 2.80 10.56
C HIS A 79 0.51 3.38 11.97
N GLY A 80 -0.58 3.39 12.73
CA GLY A 80 -0.61 3.97 14.07
C GLY A 80 -0.76 5.49 14.10
N GLU A 81 -0.14 6.15 15.08
CA GLU A 81 -0.33 7.58 15.37
C GLU A 81 0.72 8.48 14.68
N TYR A 82 0.29 9.51 13.96
CA TYR A 82 1.18 10.45 13.25
C TYR A 82 2.01 11.39 14.14
N GLY A 83 1.74 11.39 15.45
CA GLY A 83 2.37 12.30 16.40
C GLY A 83 2.01 13.78 16.16
N PRO A 84 2.71 14.72 16.82
CA PRO A 84 2.30 16.12 16.90
C PRO A 84 2.36 16.88 15.56
N ARG A 85 3.07 16.34 14.56
CA ARG A 85 3.14 16.96 13.22
C ARG A 85 1.93 16.60 12.36
N GLY A 86 1.15 15.59 12.72
CA GLY A 86 0.05 15.08 11.91
C GLY A 86 0.50 14.48 10.57
N PRO A 87 -0.45 14.04 9.72
CA PRO A 87 -0.16 13.37 8.46
C PRO A 87 0.58 14.25 7.46
N GLN A 88 1.68 13.73 6.92
CA GLN A 88 2.52 14.38 5.92
C GLN A 88 2.39 13.62 4.59
N LEU A 89 1.28 13.85 3.88
CA LEU A 89 0.91 13.09 2.69
C LEU A 89 1.39 13.75 1.40
N ASP A 90 1.94 12.95 0.49
CA ASP A 90 2.29 13.34 -0.88
C ASP A 90 1.11 13.07 -1.82
N PHE A 91 0.17 14.02 -1.86
CA PHE A 91 -0.98 13.97 -2.77
C PHE A 91 -0.59 14.02 -4.24
N GLY A 92 0.57 14.62 -4.58
CA GLY A 92 1.09 14.63 -5.95
C GLY A 92 1.47 13.23 -6.41
N ARG A 93 2.06 12.42 -5.53
CA ARG A 93 2.31 11.00 -5.76
C ARG A 93 1.02 10.20 -5.81
N PHE A 94 0.09 10.41 -4.87
CA PHE A 94 -1.19 9.70 -4.87
C PHE A 94 -1.97 9.92 -6.17
N GLU A 95 -1.97 11.14 -6.70
CA GLU A 95 -2.59 11.45 -7.99
C GLU A 95 -1.93 10.69 -9.15
N LYS A 96 -0.60 10.60 -9.19
CA LYS A 96 0.11 9.80 -10.19
C LYS A 96 -0.22 8.31 -10.08
N ILE A 97 -0.33 7.78 -8.87
CA ILE A 97 -0.74 6.40 -8.61
C ILE A 97 -2.15 6.15 -9.13
N ARG A 98 -3.10 7.04 -8.82
CA ARG A 98 -4.49 6.97 -9.30
C ARG A 98 -4.57 7.03 -10.82
N GLN A 99 -3.83 7.94 -11.44
CA GLN A 99 -3.71 8.06 -12.90
C GLN A 99 -3.06 6.84 -13.55
N GLN A 100 -2.10 6.19 -12.87
CA GLN A 100 -1.48 4.99 -13.39
C GLN A 100 -2.40 3.79 -13.25
N ALA A 101 -3.07 3.62 -12.10
CA ALA A 101 -4.03 2.56 -11.85
C ALA A 101 -5.16 2.55 -12.91
N LYS A 102 -5.64 3.73 -13.34
CA LYS A 102 -6.67 3.88 -14.38
C LYS A 102 -7.95 3.07 -14.11
N GLY A 103 -8.27 2.83 -12.84
CA GLY A 103 -9.40 2.00 -12.43
C GLY A 103 -9.24 0.50 -12.72
N ARG A 104 -8.05 0.02 -13.10
CA ARG A 104 -7.75 -1.42 -13.26
C ARG A 104 -7.71 -2.17 -11.93
N VAL A 105 -7.50 -1.43 -10.84
CA VAL A 105 -7.37 -1.93 -9.47
C VAL A 105 -7.97 -0.90 -8.52
N ASN A 106 -8.51 -1.35 -7.40
CA ASN A 106 -9.00 -0.45 -6.35
C ASN A 106 -7.82 0.08 -5.53
N LEU A 107 -7.99 1.24 -4.88
CA LEU A 107 -6.99 1.80 -3.98
C LEU A 107 -7.55 1.82 -2.56
N ALA A 108 -6.82 1.25 -1.61
CA ALA A 108 -7.10 1.28 -0.19
C ALA A 108 -6.22 2.34 0.49
N LEU A 109 -6.83 3.19 1.32
CA LEU A 109 -6.10 4.16 2.14
C LEU A 109 -5.84 3.56 3.52
N HIS A 110 -4.57 3.29 3.80
CA HIS A 110 -4.11 2.78 5.08
C HIS A 110 -3.61 3.92 5.97
N GLY A 111 -3.53 3.66 7.28
CA GLY A 111 -3.00 4.65 8.22
C GLY A 111 -3.88 5.89 8.34
N THR A 112 -5.21 5.73 8.36
CA THR A 112 -6.13 6.89 8.38
C THR A 112 -6.38 7.44 9.79
N ASN A 113 -5.67 6.93 10.79
CA ASN A 113 -5.75 7.42 12.16
C ASN A 113 -5.37 8.90 12.21
N GLY A 114 -6.22 9.73 12.81
CA GLY A 114 -5.99 11.18 12.87
C GLY A 114 -6.22 11.92 11.53
N PHE A 115 -6.79 11.28 10.51
CA PHE A 115 -7.25 12.00 9.32
C PHE A 115 -8.52 12.78 9.66
N GLU A 116 -8.42 14.11 9.59
CA GLU A 116 -9.58 14.99 9.69
C GLU A 116 -10.55 14.73 8.51
N PRO A 117 -11.88 14.90 8.67
CA PRO A 117 -12.85 14.63 7.61
C PRO A 117 -12.60 15.39 6.30
N GLU A 118 -12.00 16.58 6.35
CA GLU A 118 -11.55 17.31 5.15
C GLU A 118 -10.52 16.52 4.33
N LEU A 119 -9.59 15.83 4.99
CA LEU A 119 -8.50 15.11 4.34
C LEU A 119 -9.01 13.90 3.54
N MET A 120 -10.11 13.28 4.00
CA MET A 120 -10.75 12.13 3.36
C MET A 120 -11.53 12.45 2.08
N LYS A 121 -11.63 13.74 1.69
CA LYS A 121 -12.39 14.19 0.51
C LYS A 121 -11.55 14.31 -0.77
N HIS A 122 -10.24 14.09 -0.70
CA HIS A 122 -9.28 14.21 -1.81
C HIS A 122 -9.23 12.93 -2.68
#